data_AF-A0A4R8Q9X2-F1
#
_entry.id   AF-A0A4R8Q9X2-F1
#
_cell.length_a   1.000
_cell.length_b   1.000
_cell.length_c   1.000
_cell.angle_alpha   90.00
_cell.angle_beta   90.00
_cell.angle_gamma   90.00
#
_symmetry.space_group_name_H-M   'P 1'
#
loop_
_entity.id
_entity.type
_entity.pdbx_description
1 polymer ?
#
loop_
_entity_poly.entity_id
_entity_poly.type
_entity_poly.pdbx_seq_one_letter_code
_entity_poly.pdbx_strand_id
1 'polypeptide(L)'
;MGRTKCEYDAGPDVTRFAALKSKHEELQHRVSLFEELFRLLSMRSEGEAVEIIRRMRTTNMETDLADLIKFIKNADLLIQLASAPSEATSPATGPAAEVGTDARLPADELSSLLELL
;
A
#
# COMPACT_ATOMS: atom_id res chain seq x y z
N MET A 1 -52.56 20.39 -4.54
CA MET A 1 -52.35 18.99 -4.13
C MET A 1 -51.29 18.37 -5.03
N GLY A 2 -50.02 18.43 -4.63
CA GLY A 2 -48.92 17.82 -5.39
C GLY A 2 -48.80 16.33 -5.05
N ARG A 3 -48.75 15.46 -6.06
CA ARG A 3 -48.45 14.04 -5.84
C ARG A 3 -46.97 13.92 -5.47
N THR A 4 -46.68 13.40 -4.29
CA THR A 4 -45.32 12.96 -3.94
C THR A 4 -44.88 11.86 -4.89
N LYS A 5 -43.68 11.99 -5.45
CA LYS A 5 -43.09 10.97 -6.31
C LYS A 5 -42.93 9.69 -5.48
N CYS A 6 -43.62 8.62 -5.87
CA CYS A 6 -43.43 7.31 -5.25
C CYS A 6 -42.11 6.74 -5.79
N GLU A 7 -41.17 6.52 -4.88
CA GLU A 7 -39.87 5.92 -5.17
C GLU A 7 -39.85 4.55 -4.50
N TYR A 8 -39.55 3.51 -5.27
CA TYR A 8 -39.53 2.13 -4.80
C TYR A 8 -38.09 1.72 -4.48
N ASP A 9 -37.91 1.00 -3.37
CA ASP A 9 -36.60 0.50 -2.92
C ASP A 9 -36.03 -0.64 -3.80
N ALA A 10 -36.83 -1.16 -4.74
CA ALA A 10 -36.47 -2.26 -5.61
C ALA A 10 -36.87 -1.96 -7.06
N GLY A 11 -36.06 -2.41 -8.02
CA GLY A 11 -36.38 -2.34 -9.44
C GLY A 11 -37.59 -3.20 -9.79
N PRO A 12 -38.23 -2.97 -10.96
CA PRO A 12 -39.47 -3.65 -11.35
C PRO A 12 -39.33 -5.18 -11.43
N ASP A 13 -38.13 -5.68 -11.73
CA ASP A 13 -37.85 -7.12 -11.89
C ASP A 13 -37.20 -7.75 -10.64
N VAL A 14 -37.01 -6.97 -9.58
CA VAL A 14 -36.30 -7.42 -8.37
C VAL A 14 -37.28 -7.48 -7.22
N THR A 15 -37.35 -8.64 -6.55
CA THR A 15 -38.16 -8.74 -5.33
C THR A 15 -37.58 -7.82 -4.25
N ARG A 16 -38.44 -7.21 -3.43
CA ARG A 16 -38.00 -6.37 -2.30
C ARG A 16 -37.01 -7.10 -1.39
N PHE A 17 -37.19 -8.40 -1.20
CA PHE A 17 -36.26 -9.23 -0.43
C PHE A 17 -34.88 -9.34 -1.08
N ALA A 18 -34.82 -9.56 -2.40
CA ALA A 18 -33.55 -9.62 -3.12
C ALA A 18 -32.80 -8.28 -3.10
N ALA A 19 -33.52 -7.16 -3.28
CA ALA A 19 -32.95 -5.82 -3.17
C ALA A 19 -32.40 -5.55 -1.76
N LEU A 20 -33.17 -5.89 -0.73
CA LEU A 20 -32.74 -5.72 0.66
C LEU A 20 -31.53 -6.60 1.01
N LYS A 21 -31.51 -7.85 0.55
CA LYS A 21 -30.39 -8.76 0.73
C LYS A 21 -29.12 -8.22 0.08
N SER A 22 -29.20 -7.78 -1.18
CA SER A 22 -28.05 -7.20 -1.89
C SER A 22 -27.52 -5.96 -1.17
N LYS A 23 -28.41 -5.07 -0.71
CA LYS A 23 -28.01 -3.90 0.08
C LYS A 23 -27.37 -4.27 1.41
N HIS A 24 -27.87 -5.32 2.06
CA HIS A 24 -27.27 -5.83 3.29
C HIS A 24 -25.86 -6.37 3.07
N GLU A 25 -25.66 -7.18 2.01
CA GLU A 25 -24.35 -7.71 1.64
C GLU A 25 -23.36 -6.59 1.29
N GLU A 26 -23.81 -5.58 0.54
CA GLU A 26 -23.01 -4.38 0.22
C GLU A 26 -22.55 -3.64 1.48
N LEU A 27 -23.47 -3.40 2.42
CA LEU A 27 -23.14 -2.71 3.67
C LEU A 27 -22.24 -3.56 4.57
N GLN A 28 -22.48 -4.87 4.69
CA GLN A 28 -21.62 -5.77 5.45
C GLN A 28 -20.21 -5.80 4.88
N HIS A 29 -20.07 -5.85 3.55
CA HIS A 29 -18.78 -5.77 2.89
C HIS A 29 -18.09 -4.44 3.20
N ARG A 30 -18.82 -3.32 3.18
CA ARG A 30 -18.24 -2.01 3.49
C ARG A 30 -17.75 -1.92 4.93
N VAL A 31 -18.49 -2.49 5.88
CA VAL A 31 -18.08 -2.57 7.29
C VAL A 31 -16.80 -3.39 7.44
N SER A 32 -16.69 -4.54 6.78
CA SER A 32 -15.48 -5.37 6.89
C SER A 32 -14.24 -4.67 6.32
N LEU A 33 -14.39 -3.87 5.26
CA LEU A 33 -13.31 -3.04 4.72
C LEU A 33 -12.87 -1.97 5.73
N PHE A 34 -13.81 -1.28 6.39
CA PHE A 34 -13.47 -0.31 7.42
C PHE A 34 -12.76 -0.94 8.61
N GLU A 35 -13.24 -2.09 9.10
CA GLU A 35 -12.58 -2.84 10.18
C GLU A 35 -11.15 -3.24 9.79
N GLU A 36 -10.94 -3.66 8.55
CA GLU A 36 -9.61 -3.96 8.04
C GLU A 36 -8.71 -2.72 7.96
N LEU A 37 -9.23 -1.59 7.47
CA LEU A 37 -8.48 -0.34 7.44
C LEU A 37 -8.08 0.11 8.86
N PHE A 38 -8.99 0.04 9.83
CA PHE A 38 -8.69 0.37 11.22
C PHE A 38 -7.62 -0.56 11.81
N ARG A 39 -7.67 -1.86 11.49
CA ARG A 39 -6.64 -2.82 11.90
C ARG A 39 -5.28 -2.43 11.32
N LEU A 40 -5.22 -2.09 10.03
CA LEU A 40 -3.99 -1.64 9.38
C LEU A 40 -3.44 -0.36 10.03
N LEU A 41 -4.29 0.64 10.28
CA LEU A 41 -3.88 1.87 10.94
C LEU A 41 -3.36 1.63 12.37
N SER A 42 -3.97 0.71 13.11
CA SER A 42 -3.61 0.42 14.50
C SER A 42 -2.25 -0.27 14.66
N MET A 43 -1.77 -0.97 13.63
CA MET A 43 -0.48 -1.67 13.65
C MET A 43 0.69 -0.81 13.13
N ARG A 44 0.39 0.37 12.57
CA ARG A 44 1.36 1.25 11.91
C ARG A 44 1.95 2.26 12.87
N SER A 45 3.10 2.82 12.49
CA SER A 45 3.62 4.01 13.15
C SER A 45 2.72 5.23 12.91
N GLU A 46 2.77 6.21 13.82
CA GLU A 46 1.96 7.43 13.71
C GLU A 46 2.19 8.18 12.39
N GLY A 47 3.45 8.26 11.93
CA GLY A 47 3.80 8.91 10.67
C GLY A 47 3.15 8.25 9.46
N GLU A 48 3.19 6.92 9.38
CA GLU A 48 2.54 6.18 8.29
C GLU A 48 1.01 6.31 8.34
N ALA A 49 0.44 6.24 9.55
CA ALA A 49 -1.00 6.39 9.73
C ALA A 49 -1.48 7.77 9.28
N VAL A 50 -0.73 8.84 9.57
CA VAL A 50 -1.03 10.21 9.12
C VAL A 50 -1.04 10.30 7.59
N GLU A 51 -0.08 9.67 6.90
CA GLU A 51 -0.07 9.68 5.42
C GLU A 51 -1.26 8.94 4.82
N ILE A 52 -1.64 7.80 5.41
CA ILE A 52 -2.85 7.08 5.00
C ILE A 52 -4.09 7.96 5.18
N ILE A 53 -4.22 8.63 6.33
CA ILE A 53 -5.33 9.56 6.62
C ILE A 53 -5.34 10.74 5.65
N ARG A 54 -4.17 11.32 5.32
CA ARG A 54 -4.08 12.39 4.29
C ARG A 54 -4.63 11.92 2.96
N ARG A 55 -4.30 10.69 2.55
CA ARG A 55 -4.80 10.10 1.31
C ARG A 55 -6.31 9.84 1.35
N MET A 56 -6.85 9.40 2.49
CA MET A 56 -8.29 9.22 2.71
C MET A 56 -9.06 10.53 2.47
N ARG A 57 -8.49 11.68 2.84
CA ARG A 57 -9.14 13.00 2.67
C ARG A 57 -9.33 13.41 1.22
N THR A 58 -8.56 12.83 0.29
CA THR A 58 -8.63 13.15 -1.15
C THR A 58 -9.24 12.03 -1.99
N THR A 59 -9.54 10.88 -1.40
CA THR A 59 -10.10 9.70 -2.11
C THR A 59 -11.58 9.55 -1.80
N ASN A 60 -12.35 9.00 -2.74
CA ASN A 60 -13.76 8.73 -2.50
C ASN A 60 -13.90 7.43 -1.70
N MET A 61 -14.09 7.53 -0.39
CA MET A 61 -14.20 6.37 0.50
C MET A 61 -15.44 5.50 0.27
N GLU A 62 -16.41 5.96 -0.52
CA GLU A 62 -17.55 5.12 -0.89
C GLU A 62 -17.20 4.10 -1.97
N THR A 63 -16.31 4.46 -2.90
CA THR A 63 -15.95 3.63 -4.07
C THR A 63 -14.54 3.05 -3.97
N ASP A 64 -13.60 3.77 -3.36
CA ASP A 64 -12.17 3.52 -3.50
C ASP A 64 -11.54 2.87 -2.25
N LEU A 65 -12.34 2.57 -1.23
CA LEU A 65 -11.85 2.04 0.05
C LEU A 65 -11.09 0.71 -0.13
N ALA A 66 -11.62 -0.19 -0.96
CA ALA A 66 -10.98 -1.47 -1.25
C ALA A 66 -9.63 -1.29 -1.95
N ASP A 67 -9.54 -0.34 -2.89
CA ASP A 67 -8.32 -0.02 -3.60
C ASP A 67 -7.28 0.63 -2.70
N LEU A 68 -7.70 1.49 -1.76
CA LEU A 68 -6.81 2.04 -0.74
C LEU A 68 -6.21 0.94 0.15
N ILE A 69 -7.04 0.02 0.64
CA ILE A 69 -6.58 -1.12 1.46
C ILE A 69 -5.61 -1.99 0.66
N LYS A 70 -5.92 -2.28 -0.60
CA LYS A 70 -5.05 -3.03 -1.50
C LYS A 70 -3.72 -2.32 -1.73
N PHE A 71 -3.74 -1.01 -1.94
CA PHE A 71 -2.54 -0.20 -2.08
C PHE A 71 -1.64 -0.31 -0.84
N ILE A 72 -2.22 -0.19 0.36
CA ILE A 72 -1.49 -0.28 1.64
C ILE A 72 -0.83 -1.66 1.77
N LYS A 73 -1.57 -2.74 1.56
CA LYS A 73 -1.05 -4.12 1.62
C LYS A 73 0.05 -4.37 0.60
N ASN A 74 -0.13 -3.88 -0.63
CA ASN A 74 0.88 -4.02 -1.67
C ASN A 74 2.16 -3.27 -1.32
N ALA A 75 2.06 -2.07 -0.74
CA ALA A 75 3.22 -1.33 -0.26
C ALA A 75 3.97 -2.12 0.84
N ASP A 76 3.25 -2.78 1.75
CA ASP A 76 3.87 -3.64 2.78
C ASP A 76 4.63 -4.81 2.18
N LEU A 77 4.05 -5.48 1.20
CA LEU A 77 4.71 -6.58 0.51
C LEU A 77 6.00 -6.11 -0.18
N LEU A 78 5.98 -4.93 -0.81
CA LEU A 78 7.17 -4.35 -1.45
C LEU A 78 8.26 -4.00 -0.43
N ILE A 79 7.89 -3.43 0.73
CA ILE A 79 8.83 -3.12 1.81
C ILE A 79 9.44 -4.42 2.36
N GLN A 80 8.62 -5.45 2.58
CA GLN A 80 9.07 -6.76 3.05
C GLN A 80 10.06 -7.39 2.07
N LEU A 81 9.75 -7.37 0.76
CA LEU A 81 10.64 -7.87 -0.28
C LEU A 81 11.97 -7.12 -0.34
N ALA A 82 11.95 -5.79 -0.16
CA ALA A 82 13.18 -4.99 -0.12
C ALA A 82 14.02 -5.24 1.14
N SER A 83 13.38 -5.60 2.25
CA SER A 83 14.04 -5.92 3.52
C SER A 83 14.54 -7.36 3.63
N ALA A 84 14.12 -8.25 2.71
CA ALA A 84 14.54 -9.64 2.72
C ALA A 84 16.06 -9.71 2.45
N PRO A 85 16.86 -10.30 3.35
CA PRO A 85 18.26 -10.50 3.08
C PRO A 85 18.39 -11.39 1.85
N SER A 86 19.22 -10.95 0.90
CA SER A 86 19.63 -11.76 -0.25
C SER A 86 20.43 -12.97 0.23
N GLU A 87 19.75 -14.04 0.66
CA GLU A 87 20.37 -15.33 0.89
C GLU A 87 20.65 -16.02 -0.46
N ALA A 88 21.75 -15.63 -1.11
CA ALA A 88 22.51 -16.37 -2.15
C ALA A 88 23.50 -15.38 -2.83
N THR A 89 24.82 -15.57 -2.94
CA THR A 89 25.73 -16.68 -2.61
C THR A 89 27.13 -16.04 -2.50
N SER A 90 27.75 -16.09 -1.32
CA SER A 90 29.22 -15.97 -1.23
C SER A 90 29.75 -17.36 -0.91
N PRO A 91 30.43 -18.06 -1.83
CA PRO A 91 31.18 -19.25 -1.49
C PRO A 91 32.59 -18.77 -1.10
N ALA A 92 32.83 -18.64 0.21
CA ALA A 92 34.18 -18.44 0.70
C ALA A 92 34.84 -19.79 1.05
N THR A 93 36.07 -19.96 0.56
CA THR A 93 37.18 -20.83 1.07
C THR A 93 37.39 -22.15 0.32
N GLY A 94 38.49 -22.42 -0.41
CA GLY A 94 39.80 -21.76 -0.66
C GLY A 94 40.66 -22.70 -1.55
N PRO A 95 42.02 -22.60 -1.65
CA PRO A 95 42.95 -21.51 -1.30
C PRO A 95 43.91 -21.10 -2.46
N ALA A 96 44.64 -20.00 -2.23
CA ALA A 96 45.93 -19.62 -2.84
C ALA A 96 46.01 -19.33 -4.35
N ALA A 97 46.01 -18.04 -4.70
CA ALA A 97 46.93 -17.49 -5.69
C ALA A 97 47.12 -15.98 -5.40
N GLU A 98 48.33 -15.63 -4.96
CA GLU A 98 48.78 -14.25 -4.88
C GLU A 98 48.86 -13.65 -6.28
N VAL A 99 48.22 -12.50 -6.51
CA VAL A 99 48.68 -11.48 -7.46
C VAL A 99 48.22 -10.12 -6.92
N GLY A 100 49.19 -9.28 -6.56
CA GLY A 100 48.94 -7.91 -6.13
C GLY A 100 48.39 -7.03 -7.24
N THR A 101 47.62 -6.03 -6.86
CA THR A 101 47.59 -4.71 -7.49
C THR A 101 46.82 -3.77 -6.57
N ASP A 102 47.59 -2.99 -5.83
CA ASP A 102 47.11 -1.83 -5.10
C ASP A 102 46.74 -0.75 -6.12
N ALA A 103 45.46 -0.42 -6.23
CA ALA A 103 44.98 0.72 -7.01
C ALA A 103 43.80 1.38 -6.27
N ARG A 104 44.04 1.78 -5.02
CA ARG A 104 43.16 2.71 -4.31
C ARG A 104 43.54 4.12 -4.75
N LEU A 105 42.77 4.67 -5.69
CA LEU A 105 42.87 6.08 -6.06
C LEU A 105 42.63 6.95 -4.82
N PRO A 106 43.47 7.96 -4.53
CA PRO A 106 43.32 8.83 -3.37
C PRO A 106 42.09 9.74 -3.55
N ALA A 107 41.30 9.86 -2.47
CA ALA A 107 40.06 10.64 -2.43
C ALA A 107 40.27 12.16 -2.67
N ASP A 108 41.52 12.61 -2.66
CA ASP A 108 41.88 14.03 -2.75
C ASP A 108 41.64 14.62 -4.16
N GLU A 109 41.65 13.79 -5.21
CA GLU A 109 41.38 14.24 -6.59
C GLU A 109 39.88 14.50 -6.84
N LEU A 110 38.97 13.86 -6.08
CA LEU A 110 37.52 14.11 -6.21
C LEU A 110 37.10 15.42 -5.57
N SER A 111 37.84 15.90 -4.57
CA SER A 111 37.53 17.17 -3.89
C SER A 111 37.80 18.38 -4.79
N SER A 112 38.84 18.34 -5.64
CA SER A 112 39.13 19.42 -6.59
C SER A 112 38.11 19.55 -7.72
N LEU A 113 37.33 18.49 -8.00
CA LEU A 113 36.37 18.48 -9.11
C LEU A 113 35.00 19.08 -8.73
N LEU A 114 34.72 19.20 -7.43
CA LEU A 114 33.47 19.80 -6.92
C LEU A 114 33.56 21.31 -6.67
N GLU A 115 34.76 21.92 -6.65
CA GLU A 115 34.92 23.38 -6.46
C GLU A 115 34.88 24.18 -7.78
N LEU A 116 34.70 23.53 -8.94
CA LEU A 116 34.62 24.20 -10.25
C LEU A 116 33.25 24.10 -10.93
N LEU A 117 32.17 24.08 -10.15
CA LEU A 117 30.78 24.19 -10.64
C LEU A 117 29.98 25.13 -9.72
#